data_AF-A0A6J2KGX3-F1
#
_entry.id   AF-A0A6J2KGX3-F1
#
_cell.length_a   1.000
_cell.length_b   1.000
_cell.length_c   1.000
_cell.angle_alpha   90.00
_cell.angle_beta   90.00
_cell.angle_gamma   90.00
#
_symmetry.space_group_name_H-M   'P 1'
#
loop_
_entity.id
_entity.type
_entity.pdbx_description
1 polymer ?
#
loop_
_entity_poly.entity_id
_entity_poly.type
_entity_poly.pdbx_seq_one_letter_code
_entity_poly.pdbx_strand_id
1 'polypeptide(L)'
;MKNYLLLFIAFCSMLREFGSNQTFFYERMHNFGLGRRIIPTFDSRYAFPEPIPIKKSVIENLNAAYQNMYQGLRQTNDTRVYKKRFDYSPKEVGQHVFFEEIFDCIITHLAIETMEGIPIVVRGGVGYRYFVVVIKAKPWKRLNGSVRAYCKKKYDFSQ
;
A
#
# COMPACT_ATOMS: atom_id res chain seq x y z
N MET A 1 -12.46 -44.98 13.89
CA MET A 1 -11.59 -44.00 13.19
C MET A 1 -12.13 -43.48 11.86
N LYS A 2 -12.87 -44.26 11.04
CA LYS A 2 -13.41 -43.78 9.75
C LYS A 2 -14.40 -42.59 9.82
N ASN A 3 -15.23 -42.52 10.87
CA ASN A 3 -16.26 -41.47 10.96
C ASN A 3 -15.72 -40.07 11.27
N TYR A 4 -14.59 -39.95 11.98
CA TYR A 4 -13.99 -38.65 12.31
C TYR A 4 -13.31 -38.00 11.10
N LEU A 5 -12.76 -38.82 10.19
CA LEU A 5 -12.14 -38.33 8.95
C LEU A 5 -13.19 -37.70 8.02
N LEU A 6 -14.37 -38.30 7.92
CA LEU A 6 -15.48 -37.76 7.11
C LEU A 6 -16.02 -36.44 7.68
N LEU A 7 -16.14 -36.33 9.00
CA LEU A 7 -16.52 -35.07 9.66
C LEU A 7 -15.48 -33.96 9.45
N PHE A 8 -14.19 -34.30 9.48
CA PHE A 8 -13.12 -33.33 9.24
C PHE A 8 -13.10 -32.84 7.79
N ILE A 9 -13.31 -33.74 6.82
CA ILE A 9 -13.42 -33.37 5.40
C ILE A 9 -14.64 -32.48 5.18
N ALA A 10 -15.79 -32.80 5.77
CA ALA A 10 -17.01 -31.99 5.68
C ALA A 10 -16.83 -30.59 6.27
N PHE A 11 -16.13 -30.48 7.40
CA PHE A 11 -15.82 -29.20 8.04
C PHE A 11 -14.86 -28.34 7.20
N CYS A 12 -13.85 -28.95 6.57
CA CYS A 12 -12.93 -28.25 5.67
C CYS A 12 -13.62 -27.75 4.38
N SER A 13 -14.60 -28.48 3.84
CA SER A 13 -15.39 -28.01 2.69
C SER A 13 -16.26 -26.80 3.03
N MET A 14 -16.88 -26.77 4.23
CA MET A 14 -17.71 -25.64 4.67
C MET A 14 -16.88 -24.36 4.90
N LEU A 15 -15.64 -24.48 5.37
CA LEU A 15 -14.73 -23.34 5.56
C LEU A 15 -14.22 -22.75 4.23
N ARG A 16 -14.12 -23.56 3.17
CA ARG A 16 -13.70 -23.07 1.83
C ARG A 16 -14.74 -22.15 1.18
N GLU A 17 -16.03 -22.38 1.43
CA GLU A 17 -17.10 -21.56 0.83
C GLU A 17 -17.24 -20.18 1.50
N PHE A 18 -16.93 -20.05 2.78
CA PHE A 18 -17.04 -18.76 3.49
C PHE A 18 -15.95 -17.73 3.14
N GLY A 19 -14.76 -18.18 2.69
CA GLY A 19 -13.64 -17.29 2.40
C GLY A 19 -13.68 -16.61 1.02
N SER A 20 -14.32 -17.23 0.02
CA SER A 20 -14.31 -16.71 -1.37
C SER A 20 -15.36 -15.61 -1.62
N ASN A 21 -16.43 -15.57 -0.82
CA ASN A 21 -17.51 -14.60 -1.02
C ASN A 21 -17.06 -13.17 -0.69
N GLN A 22 -16.21 -12.96 0.31
CA GLN A 22 -15.79 -11.61 0.70
C GLN A 22 -14.95 -10.90 -0.36
N THR A 23 -14.08 -11.62 -1.08
CA THR A 23 -13.31 -11.05 -2.20
C THR A 23 -14.21 -10.70 -3.38
N PHE A 24 -15.21 -11.54 -3.66
CA PHE A 24 -16.14 -11.32 -4.77
C PHE A 24 -17.09 -10.14 -4.52
N PHE A 25 -17.54 -9.92 -3.28
CA PHE A 25 -18.34 -8.75 -2.91
C PHE A 25 -17.54 -7.44 -2.99
N TYR A 26 -16.26 -7.46 -2.62
CA TYR A 26 -15.36 -6.30 -2.75
C TYR A 26 -15.14 -5.93 -4.22
N GLU A 27 -14.85 -6.92 -5.08
CA GLU A 27 -14.68 -6.73 -6.53
C GLU A 27 -15.96 -6.17 -7.19
N ARG A 28 -17.14 -6.71 -6.83
CA ARG A 28 -18.44 -6.26 -7.32
C ARG A 28 -18.80 -4.84 -6.87
N MET A 29 -18.51 -4.49 -5.63
CA MET A 29 -18.85 -3.17 -5.07
C MET A 29 -17.95 -2.05 -5.62
N HIS A 30 -16.73 -2.39 -6.04
CA HIS A 30 -15.74 -1.46 -6.59
C HIS A 30 -15.56 -1.55 -8.12
N ASN A 31 -16.45 -2.26 -8.83
CA ASN A 31 -16.40 -2.46 -10.28
C ASN A 31 -15.07 -3.04 -10.80
N PHE A 32 -14.32 -3.77 -9.96
CA PHE A 32 -13.25 -4.62 -10.45
C PHE A 32 -13.88 -5.90 -10.99
N GLY A 33 -13.72 -6.16 -12.30
CA GLY A 33 -14.00 -7.48 -12.89
C GLY A 33 -15.45 -7.87 -13.23
N LEU A 34 -16.48 -7.09 -12.84
CA LEU A 34 -17.89 -7.38 -13.17
C LEU A 34 -18.52 -6.44 -14.22
N GLY A 35 -17.70 -5.72 -14.98
CA GLY A 35 -18.09 -5.10 -16.24
C GLY A 35 -17.87 -6.06 -17.40
N ARG A 36 -18.71 -6.00 -18.44
CA ARG A 36 -18.59 -6.76 -19.70
C ARG A 36 -17.12 -7.02 -20.06
N ARG A 37 -16.78 -8.27 -20.42
CA ARG A 37 -15.45 -8.63 -20.95
C ARG A 37 -15.03 -7.56 -21.97
N ILE A 38 -14.01 -6.77 -21.64
CA ILE A 38 -13.48 -5.73 -22.54
C ILE A 38 -12.96 -6.38 -23.83
N ILE A 39 -12.55 -7.65 -23.75
CA ILE A 39 -12.04 -8.43 -24.87
C ILE A 39 -13.02 -9.58 -25.15
N PRO A 40 -13.83 -9.50 -26.22
CA PRO A 40 -14.70 -10.59 -26.61
C PRO A 40 -13.85 -11.65 -27.29
N THR A 41 -13.52 -12.72 -26.55
CA THR A 41 -12.73 -13.89 -27.04
C THR A 41 -11.30 -13.56 -27.50
N PHE A 42 -10.40 -14.51 -27.34
CA PHE A 42 -8.98 -14.35 -27.69
C PHE A 42 -8.82 -14.42 -29.22
N ASP A 43 -9.27 -13.40 -29.94
CA ASP A 43 -8.96 -13.26 -31.37
C ASP A 43 -7.51 -12.78 -31.47
N SER A 44 -6.67 -13.56 -32.18
CA SER A 44 -5.27 -13.23 -32.49
C SER A 44 -5.08 -11.88 -33.21
N ARG A 45 -6.18 -11.25 -33.65
CA ARG A 45 -6.22 -9.92 -34.25
C ARG A 45 -6.42 -8.77 -33.25
N TYR A 46 -6.55 -9.06 -31.95
CA TYR A 46 -6.56 -8.02 -30.93
C TYR A 46 -5.15 -7.44 -30.83
N ALA A 47 -4.88 -6.40 -31.63
CA ALA A 47 -3.68 -5.60 -31.48
C ALA A 47 -3.61 -5.19 -30.01
N PHE A 48 -2.47 -5.49 -29.36
CA PHE A 48 -2.20 -4.98 -28.03
C PHE A 48 -2.58 -3.49 -28.01
N PRO A 49 -3.36 -3.02 -27.03
CA PRO A 49 -3.71 -1.61 -26.98
C PRO A 49 -2.43 -0.81 -27.11
N GLU A 50 -2.42 0.14 -28.05
CA GLU A 50 -1.25 1.00 -28.26
C GLU A 50 -0.81 1.52 -26.89
N PRO A 51 0.50 1.44 -26.57
CA PRO A 51 0.98 1.91 -25.28
C PRO A 51 0.46 3.33 -25.10
N ILE A 52 -0.23 3.56 -23.98
CA ILE A 52 -0.82 4.85 -23.65
C ILE A 52 0.24 5.91 -23.98
N PRO A 53 -0.05 6.91 -24.83
CA PRO A 53 0.93 7.90 -25.22
C PRO A 53 1.25 8.75 -23.98
N ILE A 54 2.20 8.27 -23.18
CA ILE A 54 2.72 9.03 -22.06
C ILE A 54 3.59 10.11 -22.70
N LYS A 55 3.03 11.31 -22.86
CA LYS A 55 3.83 12.49 -23.19
C LYS A 55 4.94 12.55 -22.13
N LYS A 56 6.22 12.39 -22.54
CA LYS A 56 7.38 12.47 -21.64
C LYS A 56 7.34 13.72 -20.74
N SER A 57 6.79 14.81 -21.26
CA SER A 57 6.58 16.07 -20.52
C SER A 57 5.65 15.96 -19.30
N VAL A 58 4.76 14.96 -19.24
CA VAL A 58 3.89 14.70 -18.08
C VAL A 58 4.65 13.96 -16.98
N ILE A 59 5.62 13.10 -17.34
CA ILE A 59 6.50 12.44 -16.34
C ILE A 59 7.52 13.45 -15.79
N GLU A 60 8.10 14.29 -16.65
CA GLU A 60 9.15 15.24 -16.27
C GLU A 60 8.63 16.37 -15.35
N ASN A 61 7.35 16.71 -15.44
CA ASN A 61 6.69 17.73 -14.61
C ASN A 61 5.85 17.16 -13.47
N LEU A 62 6.13 15.94 -13.00
CA LEU A 62 5.69 15.50 -11.67
C LEU A 62 6.50 16.26 -10.60
N ASN A 63 6.27 17.56 -10.48
CA ASN A 63 6.44 18.23 -9.20
C ASN A 63 5.45 17.54 -8.28
N ALA A 64 5.93 16.81 -7.27
CA ALA A 64 5.01 16.17 -6.36
C ALA A 64 4.17 17.28 -5.71
N ALA A 65 2.88 17.30 -6.04
CA ALA A 65 1.96 18.36 -5.62
C ALA A 65 1.84 18.43 -4.09
N TYR A 66 2.26 17.37 -3.39
CA TYR A 66 2.13 17.22 -1.96
C TYR A 66 3.50 17.01 -1.32
N GLN A 67 3.81 17.84 -0.32
CA GLN A 67 5.01 17.72 0.52
C GLN A 67 4.89 16.57 1.53
N ASN A 68 3.67 16.22 1.89
CA ASN A 68 3.37 15.24 2.93
C ASN A 68 2.37 14.21 2.40
N MET A 69 2.50 12.98 2.87
CA MET A 69 1.56 11.90 2.61
C MET A 69 1.10 11.30 3.93
N TYR A 70 -0.21 11.31 4.14
CA TYR A 70 -0.84 10.68 5.29
C TYR A 70 -1.79 9.60 4.81
N GLN A 71 -1.75 8.43 5.45
CA GLN A 71 -2.72 7.37 5.27
C GLN A 71 -3.40 7.09 6.60
N GLY A 72 -4.71 6.80 6.54
CA GLY A 72 -5.54 6.52 7.71
C GLY A 72 -5.70 7.72 8.65
N LEU A 73 -6.46 7.51 9.72
CA LEU A 73 -6.74 8.52 10.72
C LEU A 73 -6.09 8.11 12.04
N ARG A 74 -5.28 9.00 12.61
CA ARG A 74 -4.69 8.79 13.94
C ARG A 74 -5.78 8.86 15.01
N GLN A 75 -5.93 7.78 15.77
CA GLN A 75 -6.83 7.70 16.91
C GLN A 75 -6.09 8.05 18.21
N THR A 76 -6.83 8.43 19.25
CA THR A 76 -6.27 8.77 20.57
C THR A 76 -5.57 7.59 21.25
N ASN A 77 -6.00 6.36 20.96
CA ASN A 77 -5.41 5.12 21.46
C ASN A 77 -4.34 4.53 20.53
N ASP A 78 -3.94 5.25 19.49
CA ASP A 78 -2.85 4.82 18.62
C ASP A 78 -1.49 5.05 19.30
N THR A 79 -0.66 4.01 19.24
CA THR A 79 0.72 4.01 19.70
C THR A 79 1.67 4.09 18.51
N ARG A 80 2.69 4.92 18.63
CA ARG A 80 3.71 5.04 17.58
C ARG A 80 4.63 3.83 17.65
N VAL A 81 4.65 3.04 16.58
CA VAL A 81 5.49 1.85 16.45
C VAL A 81 6.73 2.10 15.60
N TYR A 82 6.72 3.14 14.77
CA TYR A 82 7.87 3.52 13.95
C TYR A 82 8.09 5.03 13.93
N LYS A 83 9.37 5.43 13.98
CA LYS A 83 9.80 6.82 13.78
C LYS A 83 11.20 6.84 13.21
N LYS A 84 11.35 7.30 11.96
CA LYS A 84 12.64 7.70 11.40
C LYS A 84 12.58 9.11 10.89
N ARG A 85 13.63 9.87 11.18
CA ARG A 85 13.92 11.17 10.57
C ARG A 85 15.06 10.97 9.59
N PHE A 86 15.06 11.76 8.54
CA PHE A 86 16.13 11.78 7.56
C PHE A 86 16.43 13.22 7.17
N ASP A 87 17.71 13.47 6.91
CA ASP A 87 18.19 14.77 6.50
C ASP A 87 19.49 14.58 5.71
N TYR A 88 19.36 14.67 4.38
CA TYR A 88 20.46 14.47 3.45
C TYR A 88 20.69 15.73 2.63
N SER A 89 21.96 16.15 2.59
CA SER A 89 22.42 17.27 1.77
C SER A 89 22.08 17.07 0.29
N PRO A 90 21.90 18.16 -0.47
CA PRO A 90 21.68 18.10 -1.92
C PRO A 90 22.76 17.30 -2.67
N LYS A 91 22.36 16.60 -3.74
CA LYS A 91 23.25 15.89 -4.67
C LYS A 91 22.96 16.29 -6.11
N GLU A 92 24.00 16.33 -6.95
CA GLU A 92 23.90 16.79 -8.35
C GLU A 92 22.99 15.90 -9.21
N VAL A 93 22.98 14.60 -8.96
CA VAL A 93 22.17 13.60 -9.70
C VAL A 93 20.79 13.37 -9.10
N GLY A 94 20.46 14.05 -7.99
CA GLY A 94 19.32 13.73 -7.15
C GLY A 94 19.63 12.58 -6.19
N GLN A 95 18.63 12.19 -5.39
CA GLN A 95 18.80 11.17 -4.35
C GLN A 95 17.49 10.54 -3.94
N HIS A 96 17.55 9.38 -3.30
CA HIS A 96 16.38 8.76 -2.70
C HIS A 96 16.72 8.12 -1.36
N VAL A 97 15.71 7.96 -0.52
CA VAL A 97 15.77 7.19 0.72
C VAL A 97 14.69 6.12 0.70
N PHE A 98 15.03 4.97 1.25
CA PHE A 98 14.18 3.78 1.32
C PHE A 98 13.92 3.44 2.79
N PHE A 99 12.66 3.17 3.13
CA PHE A 99 12.26 2.67 4.43
C PHE A 99 11.36 1.46 4.24
N GLU A 100 11.70 0.35 4.87
CA GLU A 100 10.93 -0.89 4.86
C GLU A 100 10.87 -1.43 6.26
N GLU A 101 9.67 -1.82 6.70
CA GLU A 101 9.47 -2.43 8.00
C GLU A 101 8.25 -3.36 8.00
N ILE A 102 8.31 -4.35 8.90
CA ILE A 102 7.24 -5.29 9.24
C ILE A 102 6.92 -5.14 10.73
N PHE A 103 5.63 -5.15 11.08
CA PHE A 103 5.10 -4.91 12.42
C PHE A 103 4.22 -6.07 12.90
N ASP A 104 4.19 -6.30 14.21
CA ASP A 104 3.29 -7.28 14.86
C ASP A 104 1.82 -6.79 14.98
N CYS A 105 1.53 -5.63 14.41
CA CYS A 105 0.25 -4.95 14.46
C CYS A 105 -0.13 -4.40 13.09
N ILE A 106 -1.44 -4.24 12.88
CA ILE A 106 -1.95 -3.58 11.68
C ILE A 106 -1.76 -2.08 11.86
N ILE A 107 -1.11 -1.45 10.88
CA ILE A 107 -0.87 -0.01 10.86
C ILE A 107 -2.22 0.70 10.72
N THR A 108 -2.53 1.60 11.66
CA THR A 108 -3.73 2.43 11.67
C THR A 108 -3.50 3.80 11.05
N HIS A 109 -2.30 4.34 11.19
CA HIS A 109 -1.90 5.61 10.62
C HIS A 109 -0.44 5.61 10.17
N LEU A 110 -0.19 6.11 8.96
CA LEU A 110 1.14 6.32 8.40
C LEU A 110 1.27 7.79 8.02
N ALA A 111 2.32 8.45 8.51
CA ALA A 111 2.62 9.84 8.25
C ALA A 111 4.03 9.97 7.67
N ILE A 112 4.12 10.46 6.44
CA ILE A 112 5.36 10.77 5.73
C ILE A 112 5.36 12.28 5.51
N GLU A 113 6.30 12.96 6.15
CA GLU A 113 6.41 14.41 6.09
C GLU A 113 7.74 14.78 5.45
N THR A 114 7.71 15.64 4.43
CA THR A 114 8.91 16.14 3.77
C THR A 114 8.82 17.66 3.62
N MET A 115 9.95 18.37 3.52
CA MET A 115 9.90 19.84 3.46
C MET A 115 9.67 20.39 2.04
N GLU A 116 9.93 19.60 1.00
CA GLU A 116 9.77 20.01 -0.39
C GLU A 116 8.72 19.13 -1.10
N GLY A 117 8.29 19.51 -2.31
CA GLY A 117 7.42 18.68 -3.14
C GLY A 117 8.19 17.48 -3.70
N ILE A 118 8.43 16.48 -2.85
CA ILE A 118 9.26 15.31 -3.12
C ILE A 118 8.37 14.13 -3.50
N PRO A 119 8.58 13.46 -4.65
CA PRO A 119 7.87 12.23 -4.97
C PRO A 119 8.00 11.17 -3.88
N ILE A 120 6.86 10.69 -3.40
CA ILE A 120 6.73 9.61 -2.40
C ILE A 120 6.02 8.43 -3.08
N VAL A 121 6.63 7.26 -2.99
CA VAL A 121 6.03 5.98 -3.42
C VAL A 121 5.85 5.11 -2.18
N VAL A 122 4.65 4.60 -1.98
CA VAL A 122 4.31 3.75 -0.84
C VAL A 122 3.69 2.45 -1.32
N ARG A 123 4.09 1.33 -0.71
CA ARG A 123 3.41 0.03 -0.79
C ARG A 123 3.10 -0.45 0.63
N GLY A 124 1.97 -1.12 0.82
CA GLY A 124 1.47 -1.46 2.14
C GLY A 124 0.97 -0.21 2.88
N GLY A 125 1.33 -0.07 4.15
CA GLY A 125 0.89 1.05 5.00
C GLY A 125 -0.37 0.72 5.77
N VAL A 126 -1.32 1.66 5.83
CA VAL A 126 -2.55 1.48 6.63
C VAL A 126 -3.35 0.25 6.17
N GLY A 127 -3.79 -0.56 7.14
CA GLY A 127 -4.46 -1.84 6.88
C GLY A 127 -3.52 -3.02 6.69
N TYR A 128 -2.21 -2.78 6.54
CA TYR A 128 -1.18 -3.81 6.42
C TYR A 128 -0.33 -3.89 7.69
N ARG A 129 0.41 -4.99 7.82
CA ARG A 129 1.44 -5.19 8.85
C ARG A 129 2.84 -4.79 8.37
N TYR A 130 2.95 -4.12 7.24
CA TYR A 130 4.22 -3.71 6.68
C TYR A 130 4.06 -2.42 5.87
N PHE A 131 5.16 -1.74 5.63
CA PHE A 131 5.23 -0.74 4.57
C PHE A 131 6.57 -0.78 3.86
N VAL A 132 6.56 -0.30 2.63
CA VAL A 132 7.75 0.08 1.87
C VAL A 132 7.53 1.51 1.37
N VAL A 133 8.43 2.41 1.74
CA VAL A 133 8.37 3.85 1.43
C VAL A 133 9.64 4.25 0.70
N VAL A 134 9.49 4.84 -0.48
CA VAL A 134 10.59 5.42 -1.28
C VAL A 134 10.33 6.89 -1.46
N ILE A 135 11.28 7.73 -1.03
CA ILE A 135 11.17 9.19 -1.12
C ILE A 135 12.32 9.67 -2.00
N LYS A 136 12.02 10.40 -3.08
CA LYS A 136 13.00 10.78 -4.13
C LYS A 136 13.13 12.29 -4.28
N ALA A 137 14.29 12.86 -3.98
CA ALA A 137 14.59 14.26 -4.26
C ALA A 137 15.21 14.47 -5.65
N LYS A 138 14.83 15.58 -6.28
CA LYS A 138 15.43 16.05 -7.54
C LYS A 138 16.90 16.47 -7.34
N PRO A 139 17.70 16.56 -8.42
CA PRO A 139 19.00 17.24 -8.43
C PRO A 139 19.02 18.52 -7.61
N TRP A 140 20.08 18.71 -6.82
CA TRP A 140 20.34 19.91 -6.03
C TRP A 140 19.27 20.25 -4.98
N LYS A 141 18.36 19.31 -4.69
CA LYS A 141 17.38 19.43 -3.61
C LYS A 141 17.79 18.65 -2.38
N ARG A 142 17.54 19.26 -1.22
CA ARG A 142 17.75 18.63 0.08
C ARG A 142 16.66 17.56 0.27
N LEU A 143 17.03 16.40 0.81
CA LEU A 143 16.09 15.34 1.11
C LEU A 143 15.95 15.25 2.63
N ASN A 144 14.93 15.89 3.17
CA ASN A 144 14.69 15.91 4.61
C ASN A 144 13.21 15.68 4.96
N GLY A 145 12.99 15.11 6.14
CA GLY A 145 11.65 14.73 6.56
C GLY A 145 11.59 13.68 7.66
N SER A 146 10.41 13.08 7.79
CA SER A 146 10.17 11.99 8.73
C SER A 146 9.14 10.99 8.24
N VAL A 147 9.30 9.74 8.65
CA VAL A 147 8.34 8.65 8.44
C VAL A 147 7.93 8.14 9.82
N ARG A 148 6.62 8.10 10.07
CA ARG A 148 6.03 7.65 11.34
C ARG A 148 4.88 6.69 11.05
N ALA A 149 4.86 5.56 11.73
CA ALA A 149 3.75 4.62 11.68
C ALA A 149 3.19 4.39 13.08
N TYR A 150 1.88 4.17 13.14
CA TYR A 150 1.14 3.97 14.37
C TYR A 150 0.26 2.74 14.24
N CYS A 151 0.05 2.08 15.37
CA CYS A 151 -0.87 0.96 15.53
C CYS A 151 -1.78 1.22 16.73
N LYS A 152 -2.98 0.63 16.70
CA LYS A 152 -3.86 0.63 17.86
C LYS A 152 -3.16 -0.06 19.04
N LYS A 153 -3.17 0.55 20.21
CA LYS A 153 -2.67 -0.08 21.45
C LYS A 153 -3.42 -1.39 21.65
N LYS A 154 -2.72 -2.53 21.73
CA LYS A 154 -3.34 -3.77 22.21
C LYS A 154 -3.74 -3.55 23.66
N TYR A 155 -4.98 -3.89 24.01
CA TYR A 155 -5.38 -3.99 25.41
C TYR A 155 -4.63 -5.19 25.99
N ASP A 156 -3.69 -4.94 26.91
CA ASP A 156 -3.16 -6.00 27.76
C ASP A 156 -4.26 -6.37 28.75
N PHE A 157 -4.85 -7.56 28.57
CA PHE A 157 -5.82 -8.14 29.52
C PHE A 157 -5.12 -8.80 30.72
N SER A 158 -3.85 -8.50 30.97
CA SER A 158 -3.07 -9.04 32.08
C SER A 158 -3.04 -8.10 33.28
N GLN A 159 -4.21 -7.87 33.89
CA GLN A 159 -4.34 -7.35 35.26
C GLN A 159 -5.29 -8.23 36.05
#